data_AF-A0A2T7QCR4-F1
#
_entry.id   AF-A0A2T7QCR4-F1
#
_cell.length_a   1.000
_cell.length_b   1.000
_cell.length_c   1.000
_cell.angle_alpha   90.00
_cell.angle_beta   90.00
_cell.angle_gamma   90.00
#
_symmetry.space_group_name_H-M   'P 1'
#
loop_
_entity.id
_entity.type
_entity.pdbx_description
1 polymer ?
#
loop_
_entity_poly.entity_id
_entity_poly.type
_entity_poly.pdbx_seq_one_letter_code
_entity_poly.pdbx_strand_id
1 'polypeptide(L)'
;MIKISEVKNGDIVNARFEDVINTGEVIQVDREERKALVSHGDQEFWYDAEDLSPVLFTIDSLTTLGFIESSDPVIMGTGRAFVKGPFILQFPDAANTDHIHLIYRDEHRDIKGPIFLHQLQNHYHSMTNFHLELS
;
A
#
# COMPACT_ATOMS: atom_id res chain seq x y z
N MET A 1 8.26 6.92 12.22
CA MET A 1 8.90 5.59 12.14
C MET A 1 7.80 4.57 11.97
N ILE A 2 7.99 3.62 11.05
CA ILE A 2 7.03 2.53 10.84
C ILE A 2 7.16 1.49 11.97
N LYS A 3 6.08 0.82 12.35
CA LYS A 3 6.16 -0.31 13.29
C LYS A 3 6.52 -1.56 12.50
N ILE A 4 7.66 -2.18 12.80
CA ILE A 4 8.12 -3.40 12.09
C ILE A 4 7.11 -4.56 12.16
N SER A 5 6.26 -4.59 13.19
CA SER A 5 5.17 -5.57 13.33
C SER A 5 4.06 -5.43 12.27
N GLU A 6 3.93 -4.24 11.66
CA GLU A 6 2.94 -3.92 10.63
C GLU A 6 3.53 -4.08 9.21
N VAL A 7 4.86 -4.19 9.10
CA VAL A 7 5.57 -4.41 7.83
C VAL A 7 5.49 -5.88 7.43
N LYS A 8 5.21 -6.12 6.15
CA LYS A 8 5.21 -7.45 5.52
C LYS A 8 6.01 -7.44 4.23
N ASN A 9 6.31 -8.64 3.73
CA ASN A 9 6.89 -8.79 2.40
C ASN A 9 5.95 -8.15 1.35
N GLY A 10 6.52 -7.55 0.31
CA GLY A 10 5.83 -6.77 -0.71
C GLY A 10 5.44 -5.34 -0.29
N ASP A 11 5.57 -4.96 0.99
CA ASP A 11 5.25 -3.59 1.41
C ASP A 11 6.26 -2.59 0.83
N ILE A 12 5.75 -1.44 0.38
CA ILE A 12 6.58 -0.34 -0.11
C ILE A 12 6.85 0.62 1.05
N VAL A 13 8.13 0.86 1.30
CA VAL A 13 8.61 1.68 2.42
C VAL A 13 9.67 2.66 1.96
N ASN A 14 9.83 3.74 2.72
CA ASN A 14 10.98 4.63 2.60
C ASN A 14 12.09 4.10 3.51
N ALA A 15 13.26 3.84 2.95
CA ALA A 15 14.46 3.42 3.64
C ALA A 15 15.50 4.54 3.63
N ARG A 16 16.01 4.89 4.80
CA ARG A 16 17.06 5.89 4.97
C ARG A 16 18.43 5.21 5.00
N PHE A 17 19.36 5.71 4.20
CA PHE A 17 20.77 5.38 4.29
C PHE A 17 21.58 6.68 4.28
N GLU A 18 22.36 6.90 5.34
CA GLU A 18 23.00 8.20 5.61
C GLU A 18 21.97 9.34 5.55
N ASP A 19 22.18 10.35 4.70
CA ASP A 19 21.28 11.50 4.52
C ASP A 19 20.30 11.34 3.34
N VAL A 20 20.23 10.14 2.75
CA VAL A 20 19.39 9.85 1.58
C VAL A 20 18.22 8.95 1.97
N ILE A 21 17.03 9.30 1.50
CA ILE A 21 15.83 8.47 1.64
C ILE A 21 15.45 7.95 0.26
N ASN A 22 15.41 6.62 0.13
CA ASN A 22 14.99 5.95 -1.09
C ASN A 22 13.76 5.08 -0.80
N THR A 23 12.81 5.05 -1.72
CA THR A 23 11.68 4.12 -1.65
C THR A 23 12.10 2.76 -2.18
N GLY A 24 11.63 1.69 -1.55
CA GLY A 24 11.92 0.32 -1.96
C GLY A 24 10.86 -0.66 -1.48
N GLU A 25 10.99 -1.90 -1.93
CA GLU A 25 10.06 -2.99 -1.63
C GLU A 25 10.67 -3.93 -0.57
N VAL A 26 9.87 -4.29 0.44
CA VAL A 26 10.30 -5.23 1.47
C VAL A 26 10.29 -6.65 0.92
N ILE A 27 11.46 -7.28 0.84
CA ILE A 27 11.61 -8.67 0.39
C ILE A 27 11.49 -9.65 1.57
N GLN A 28 11.98 -9.25 2.75
CA GLN A 28 11.97 -10.08 3.95
C GLN A 28 11.88 -9.21 5.21
N VAL A 29 11.19 -9.71 6.23
CA VAL A 29 11.14 -9.10 7.57
C VAL A 29 11.74 -10.06 8.60
N ASP A 30 12.75 -9.58 9.33
CA ASP A 30 13.29 -10.25 10.51
C ASP A 30 12.69 -9.60 11.76
N ARG A 31 11.80 -10.33 12.44
CA ARG A 31 11.11 -9.83 13.64
C ARG A 31 11.96 -9.94 14.90
N GLU A 32 12.92 -10.85 14.94
CA GLU A 32 13.79 -11.04 16.11
C GLU A 32 14.79 -9.88 16.18
N GLU A 33 15.45 -9.60 15.05
CA GLU A 33 16.42 -8.50 14.93
C GLU A 33 15.75 -7.14 14.63
N ARG A 34 14.43 -7.12 14.40
CA ARG A 34 13.64 -5.93 14.05
C ARG A 34 14.17 -5.19 12.81
N LYS A 35 14.54 -5.96 11.79
CA LYS A 35 15.06 -5.46 10.51
C LYS A 35 14.15 -5.86 9.35
N ALA A 36 14.27 -5.16 8.24
CA ALA A 36 13.70 -5.58 6.97
C ALA A 36 14.73 -5.50 5.85
N LEU A 37 14.73 -6.50 4.97
CA LEU A 37 15.47 -6.50 3.72
C LEU A 37 14.63 -5.73 2.70
N VAL A 38 15.16 -4.62 2.19
CA VAL A 38 14.49 -3.77 1.21
C VAL A 38 15.26 -3.82 -0.10
N SER A 39 14.54 -4.08 -1.20
CA SER A 39 15.03 -4.01 -2.57
C SER A 39 14.84 -2.61 -3.14
N HIS A 40 15.88 -2.13 -3.81
CA HIS A 40 15.91 -0.91 -4.60
C HIS A 40 16.22 -1.23 -6.08
N GLY A 41 15.59 -2.27 -6.62
CA GLY A 41 15.87 -2.79 -7.96
C GLY A 41 16.93 -3.89 -7.90
N ASP A 42 18.14 -3.60 -8.40
CA ASP A 42 19.23 -4.59 -8.48
C ASP A 42 20.01 -4.76 -7.16
N GLN A 43 19.63 -4.04 -6.11
CA GLN A 43 20.32 -4.02 -4.82
C GLN A 43 19.35 -4.25 -3.67
N GLU A 44 19.81 -5.00 -2.66
CA GLU A 44 19.04 -5.32 -1.46
C GLU A 44 19.87 -5.01 -0.21
N PHE A 45 19.29 -4.33 0.76
CA PHE A 45 19.95 -3.99 2.01
C PHE A 45 19.06 -4.25 3.22
N TRP A 46 19.66 -4.69 4.32
CA TRP A 46 18.98 -4.80 5.60
C TRP A 46 18.94 -3.43 6.29
N TYR A 47 17.74 -2.99 6.64
CA TYR A 47 17.50 -1.75 7.38
C TYR A 47 16.94 -2.04 8.76
N ASP A 48 17.38 -1.27 9.75
CA ASP A 48 16.74 -1.23 11.05
C ASP A 48 15.36 -0.55 10.95
N ALA A 49 14.42 -0.96 11.80
CA ALA A 49 13.09 -0.36 11.84
C ALA A 49 13.10 1.17 12.04
N GLU A 50 14.17 1.73 12.61
CA GLU A 50 14.34 3.17 12.80
C GLU A 50 14.74 3.95 11.56
N ASP A 51 15.30 3.26 10.57
CA ASP A 51 15.63 3.80 9.25
C ASP A 51 14.49 3.62 8.25
N LEU A 52 13.41 2.95 8.67
CA LEU A 52 12.22 2.75 7.87
C LEU A 52 11.13 3.76 8.26
N SER A 53 10.53 4.34 7.22
CA SER A 53 9.37 5.22 7.36
C SER A 53 8.29 4.85 6.35
N PRO A 54 7.01 5.05 6.72
CA PRO A 54 5.93 4.70 5.82
C PRO A 54 5.86 5.68 4.64
N VAL A 55 5.41 5.18 3.48
CA VAL A 55 5.03 6.02 2.34
C VAL A 55 3.58 6.45 2.52
N LEU A 56 3.28 7.75 2.37
CA LEU A 56 1.91 8.25 2.39
C LEU A 56 1.14 7.70 1.18
N PHE A 57 -0.05 7.17 1.41
CA PHE A 57 -0.92 6.77 0.31
C PHE A 57 -1.48 8.01 -0.40
N THR A 58 -1.38 8.03 -1.73
CA THR A 58 -2.00 9.03 -2.59
C THR A 58 -2.74 8.37 -3.76
N ILE A 59 -3.61 9.10 -4.45
CA ILE A 59 -4.26 8.60 -5.66
C ILE A 59 -3.22 8.19 -6.71
N ASP A 60 -2.12 8.94 -6.84
CA ASP A 60 -1.04 8.60 -7.78
C ASP A 60 -0.39 7.24 -7.47
N SER A 61 -0.37 6.84 -6.19
CA SER A 61 0.08 5.50 -5.80
C SER A 61 -0.73 4.40 -6.47
N LEU A 62 -2.03 4.60 -6.70
CA LEU A 62 -2.89 3.58 -7.33
C LEU A 62 -2.44 3.27 -8.75
N THR A 63 -2.08 4.29 -9.52
CA THR A 63 -1.55 4.10 -10.89
C THR A 63 -0.26 3.29 -10.87
N THR A 64 0.66 3.59 -9.95
CA THR A 64 1.93 2.84 -9.81
C THR A 64 1.73 1.40 -9.35
N LEU A 65 0.62 1.12 -8.65
CA LEU A 65 0.21 -0.21 -8.24
C LEU A 65 -0.65 -0.93 -9.30
N GLY A 66 -0.81 -0.34 -10.49
CA GLY A 66 -1.53 -0.93 -11.62
C GLY A 66 -3.05 -0.97 -11.45
N PHE A 67 -3.61 -0.07 -10.65
CA PHE A 67 -5.05 0.20 -10.67
C PHE A 67 -5.41 1.09 -11.85
N ILE A 68 -6.62 0.89 -12.38
CA ILE A 68 -7.18 1.71 -13.45
C ILE A 68 -8.40 2.44 -12.90
N GLU A 69 -8.53 3.73 -13.17
CA GLU A 69 -9.74 4.48 -12.81
C GLU A 69 -10.94 3.94 -13.60
N SER A 70 -12.00 3.60 -12.89
CA SER A 70 -13.24 3.10 -13.47
C SER A 70 -14.13 4.26 -13.91
N SER A 71 -14.84 4.08 -15.02
CA SER A 71 -15.93 4.95 -15.47
C SER A 71 -17.31 4.32 -15.26
N ASP A 72 -17.39 3.15 -14.61
CA ASP A 72 -18.65 2.44 -14.33
C ASP A 72 -19.42 3.13 -13.19
N PRO A 73 -20.61 3.72 -13.45
CA PRO A 73 -21.40 4.38 -12.42
C PRO A 73 -21.86 3.45 -11.29
N VAL A 74 -21.99 2.15 -11.55
CA VAL A 74 -22.40 1.15 -10.54
C VAL A 74 -21.33 1.00 -9.47
N ILE A 75 -20.06 1.05 -9.88
CA ILE A 75 -18.90 0.90 -9.00
C ILE A 75 -18.53 2.25 -8.36
N MET A 76 -18.59 3.33 -9.14
CA MET A 76 -18.22 4.67 -8.66
C MET A 76 -19.23 5.24 -7.66
N GLY A 77 -20.51 4.97 -7.83
CA GLY A 77 -21.57 5.71 -7.13
C GLY A 77 -21.48 7.20 -7.45
N THR A 78 -21.38 8.04 -6.41
CA THR A 78 -21.19 9.50 -6.54
C THR A 78 -19.74 9.95 -6.48
N GLY A 79 -18.81 9.02 -6.24
CA GLY A 79 -17.40 9.31 -5.97
C GLY A 79 -16.47 8.88 -7.11
N ARG A 80 -15.31 8.35 -6.74
CA ARG A 80 -14.32 7.80 -7.68
C ARG A 80 -14.04 6.35 -7.34
N ALA A 81 -13.77 5.53 -8.34
CA ALA A 81 -13.39 4.14 -8.13
C ALA A 81 -12.21 3.74 -9.00
N PHE A 82 -11.37 2.87 -8.45
CA PHE A 82 -10.18 2.34 -9.07
C PHE A 82 -10.22 0.82 -8.97
N VAL A 83 -9.90 0.14 -10.06
CA VAL A 83 -10.02 -1.31 -10.17
C VAL A 83 -8.68 -1.95 -10.51
N LYS A 84 -8.39 -3.09 -9.87
CA LYS A 84 -7.29 -3.98 -10.22
C LYS A 84 -7.84 -5.40 -10.27
N GLY A 85 -8.13 -5.88 -11.47
CA GLY A 85 -8.89 -7.12 -11.66
C GLY A 85 -10.25 -7.02 -10.94
N PRO A 86 -10.63 -8.00 -10.08
CA PRO A 86 -11.90 -7.96 -9.34
C PRO A 86 -11.82 -7.17 -8.02
N PHE A 87 -10.66 -6.58 -7.68
CA PHE A 87 -10.51 -5.75 -6.48
C PHE A 87 -10.85 -4.29 -6.81
N ILE A 88 -11.69 -3.68 -5.99
CA ILE A 88 -12.17 -2.32 -6.16
C ILE A 88 -11.75 -1.50 -4.94
N LEU A 89 -11.19 -0.33 -5.21
CA LEU A 89 -10.98 0.73 -4.24
C LEU A 89 -11.85 1.92 -4.63
N GLN A 90 -12.76 2.32 -3.76
CA GLN A 90 -13.67 3.43 -3.98
C GLN A 90 -13.43 4.53 -2.96
N PHE A 91 -13.48 5.77 -3.43
CA PHE A 91 -13.63 6.97 -2.61
C PHE A 91 -15.09 7.42 -2.74
N PRO A 92 -15.95 7.21 -1.73
CA PRO A 92 -17.38 7.49 -1.85
C PRO A 92 -17.71 8.97 -2.12
N ASP A 93 -16.82 9.87 -1.71
CA ASP A 93 -16.87 11.30 -1.97
C ASP A 93 -15.65 11.71 -2.82
N ALA A 94 -15.89 12.26 -4.00
CA ALA A 94 -14.83 12.65 -4.93
C ALA A 94 -13.90 13.75 -4.39
N ALA A 95 -14.35 14.53 -3.40
CA ALA A 95 -13.56 15.57 -2.75
C ALA A 95 -12.77 15.07 -1.52
N ASN A 96 -13.01 13.83 -1.06
CA ASN A 96 -12.45 13.30 0.17
C ASN A 96 -11.72 11.96 -0.06
N THR A 97 -10.39 11.98 0.07
CA THR A 97 -9.53 10.80 -0.07
C THR A 97 -9.26 10.07 1.24
N ASP A 98 -9.74 10.60 2.37
CA ASP A 98 -9.55 10.01 3.70
C ASP A 98 -10.68 9.02 4.05
N HIS A 99 -11.54 8.68 3.09
CA HIS A 99 -12.53 7.62 3.24
C HIS A 99 -12.43 6.66 2.06
N ILE A 100 -12.02 5.43 2.36
CA ILE A 100 -11.78 4.40 1.36
C ILE A 100 -12.70 3.23 1.64
N HIS A 101 -13.44 2.80 0.62
CA HIS A 101 -14.22 1.58 0.60
C HIS A 101 -13.50 0.55 -0.27
N LEU A 102 -13.05 -0.54 0.35
CA LEU A 102 -12.43 -1.67 -0.36
C LEU A 102 -13.45 -2.77 -0.60
N ILE A 103 -13.45 -3.34 -1.80
CA ILE A 103 -14.39 -4.40 -2.19
C ILE A 103 -13.62 -5.51 -2.92
N TYR A 104 -13.83 -6.76 -2.48
CA TYR A 104 -13.34 -7.94 -3.17
C TYR A 104 -14.30 -9.10 -2.93
N ARG A 105 -14.97 -9.54 -4.00
CA ARG A 105 -16.04 -10.55 -3.93
C ARG A 105 -17.14 -10.10 -2.96
N ASP A 106 -17.42 -10.88 -1.91
CA ASP A 106 -18.43 -10.59 -0.89
C ASP A 106 -17.86 -9.82 0.32
N GLU A 107 -16.55 -9.55 0.36
CA GLU A 107 -15.91 -8.82 1.46
C GLU A 107 -15.83 -7.33 1.16
N HIS A 108 -16.19 -6.53 2.16
CA HIS A 108 -16.15 -5.06 2.13
C HIS A 108 -15.42 -4.52 3.36
N ARG A 109 -14.65 -3.45 3.19
CA ARG A 109 -14.00 -2.74 4.32
C ARG A 109 -14.06 -1.24 4.15
N ASP A 110 -14.49 -0.56 5.21
CA ASP A 110 -14.46 0.89 5.32
C ASP A 110 -13.23 1.33 6.13
N ILE A 111 -12.37 2.11 5.49
CA ILE A 111 -11.19 2.70 6.11
C ILE A 111 -11.44 4.19 6.27
N LYS A 112 -11.32 4.66 7.51
CA LYS A 112 -11.53 6.07 7.88
C LYS A 112 -10.21 6.72 8.27
N GLY A 113 -9.95 7.88 7.70
CA GLY A 113 -8.73 8.66 7.88
C GLY A 113 -7.66 8.33 6.84
N PRO A 114 -6.60 9.15 6.79
CA PRO A 114 -5.45 8.91 5.93
C PRO A 114 -4.74 7.62 6.34
N ILE A 115 -4.25 6.89 5.34
CA ILE A 115 -3.46 5.68 5.52
C ILE A 115 -2.10 5.79 4.85
N PHE A 116 -1.23 4.85 5.18
CA PHE A 116 0.04 4.64 4.50
C PHE A 116 -0.09 3.53 3.45
N LEU A 117 0.82 3.54 2.48
CA LEU A 117 0.81 2.60 1.36
C LEU A 117 0.85 1.13 1.83
N HIS A 118 1.74 0.80 2.76
CA HIS A 118 1.81 -0.54 3.36
C HIS A 118 0.48 -0.97 4.02
N GLN A 119 -0.33 -0.05 4.56
CA GLN A 119 -1.62 -0.41 5.14
C GLN A 119 -2.62 -0.80 4.05
N LEU A 120 -2.64 -0.09 2.93
CA LEU A 120 -3.42 -0.48 1.76
C LEU A 120 -2.97 -1.85 1.22
N GLN A 121 -1.66 -2.05 1.06
CA GLN A 121 -1.08 -3.32 0.60
C GLN A 121 -1.45 -4.48 1.53
N ASN A 122 -1.40 -4.24 2.84
CA ASN A 122 -1.83 -5.18 3.86
C ASN A 122 -3.33 -5.53 3.79
N HIS A 123 -4.20 -4.54 3.57
CA HIS A 123 -5.61 -4.80 3.35
C HIS A 123 -5.84 -5.64 2.09
N TYR A 124 -5.20 -5.27 0.97
CA TYR A 124 -5.26 -6.01 -0.27
C TYR A 124 -4.81 -7.47 -0.08
N HIS A 125 -3.64 -7.69 0.54
CA HIS A 125 -3.15 -9.04 0.81
C HIS A 125 -4.10 -9.85 1.68
N SER A 126 -4.65 -9.26 2.75
CA SER A 126 -5.58 -9.99 3.61
C SER A 126 -6.92 -10.34 2.94
N MET A 127 -7.33 -9.59 1.91
CA MET A 127 -8.58 -9.85 1.16
C MET A 127 -8.34 -10.83 0.00
N THR A 128 -7.14 -10.83 -0.60
CA THR A 128 -6.84 -11.56 -1.85
C THR A 128 -5.88 -12.73 -1.70
N ASN A 129 -5.09 -12.75 -0.61
CA ASN A 129 -3.89 -13.58 -0.43
C ASN A 129 -2.76 -13.33 -1.45
N PHE A 130 -2.76 -12.20 -2.14
CA PHE A 130 -1.68 -11.77 -3.03
C PHE A 130 -1.05 -10.48 -2.53
N HIS A 131 0.26 -10.31 -2.74
CA HIS A 131 0.92 -9.04 -2.46
C HIS A 131 0.51 -8.00 -3.52
N LEU A 132 0.44 -6.74 -3.08
CA LEU A 132 0.15 -5.60 -3.95
C LEU A 132 1.46 -4.89 -4.25
N GLU A 133 2.07 -5.25 -5.38
CA GLU A 133 3.39 -4.79 -5.80
C GLU A 133 3.28 -3.68 -6.85
N LEU A 134 4.41 -3.04 -7.15
CA LEU A 134 4.51 -2.07 -8.25
C LEU A 134 4.24 -2.76 -9.59
N SER A 135 3.54 -2.07 -10.49
CA SER A 135 3.14 -2.58 -11.81
C SER A 135 4.15 -2.29 -12.92
#